data_AF-A0A2N2JK39-F1
#
_entry.id   AF-A0A2N2JK39-F1
#
_cell.length_a   1.000
_cell.length_b   1.000
_cell.length_c   1.000
_cell.angle_alpha   90.00
_cell.angle_beta   90.00
_cell.angle_gamma   90.00
#
_symmetry.space_group_name_H-M   'P 1'
#
loop_
_entity.id
_entity.type
_entity.pdbx_description
1 polymer ?
#
loop_
_entity_poly.entity_id
_entity_poly.type
_entity_poly.pdbx_seq_one_letter_code
_entity_poly.pdbx_strand_id
1 'polypeptide(L)'
;MKMASAQRGRAWVGVVLVGAMFATLGSCNHEPIKGLERSFTLKVEKRSGTGKPIPIDFLWVVDNSSSMCQEQLSLADSFETFTTQIEAFFQIDPRLAVTSHDVQCAIDNTNVFSSKGVFNTIPATAFPPPCQERRTRRCFADSACANMDCVIRGECDADDTTCTCDGPQGEWTCRHPNTESCVENPNGTINSECTRHCTTDEECQVLFGDTTYVCQKPSNNQADWGCIRPPATSTCPTTVPAVLDATNIDLFPCAATVGVNQEKCFKYEQGMNAALMAIDPTGPNAEQARGFLRDDAYLVIIFISDEDDCSVAAGRSINEDDYDTCALLPTTDQGGPLVPVGHFINRFKSLKQDPGKVIVAAIGGDSISEDPAEVAADRAAYNSSKADPKVCFHQSFICLSDNGKADFGSRYLELTESFGPNGKFTNICKDEGIAPSLDAIAETILTVLNQICLPKVILDPDQLVVKRVRAGVETILTIGDGPNSYRIIPTAEACSLDGQALPAIAFGDPPSPGEEITITYQGDPFPQ
;
A
#
# COMPACT_ATOMS: atom_id res chain seq x y z
N MET A 1 -53.84 4.21 -74.51
CA MET A 1 -54.77 3.10 -74.18
C MET A 1 -54.90 3.08 -72.66
N LYS A 2 -56.11 3.41 -72.15
CA LYS A 2 -56.60 3.43 -70.74
C LYS A 2 -55.94 4.47 -69.79
N MET A 3 -56.63 5.53 -69.29
CA MET A 3 -57.79 5.58 -68.34
C MET A 3 -57.50 4.80 -67.04
N ALA A 4 -57.78 5.22 -65.80
CA ALA A 4 -58.58 6.29 -65.17
C ALA A 4 -58.08 6.43 -63.70
N SER A 5 -58.10 7.62 -63.07
CA SER A 5 -59.11 8.18 -62.12
C SER A 5 -59.12 7.66 -60.67
N ALA A 6 -59.26 8.65 -59.76
CA ALA A 6 -60.01 8.67 -58.48
C ALA A 6 -59.48 7.80 -57.31
N GLN A 7 -59.62 8.14 -56.02
CA GLN A 7 -60.57 9.02 -55.34
C GLN A 7 -60.10 9.32 -53.89
N ARG A 8 -60.69 10.36 -53.29
CA ARG A 8 -60.55 10.85 -51.91
C ARG A 8 -60.97 9.82 -50.83
N GLY A 9 -60.41 9.95 -49.62
CA GLY A 9 -60.95 9.39 -48.37
C GLY A 9 -60.41 10.10 -47.14
N ARG A 10 -61.30 10.48 -46.21
CA ARG A 10 -61.09 11.37 -45.06
C ARG A 10 -61.11 10.57 -43.74
N ALA A 11 -60.36 11.04 -42.75
CA ALA A 11 -60.49 10.83 -41.29
C ALA A 11 -60.15 9.45 -40.69
N TRP A 12 -59.32 9.41 -39.64
CA TRP A 12 -59.72 9.35 -38.22
C TRP A 12 -58.48 9.41 -37.31
N VAL A 13 -58.71 9.95 -36.10
CA VAL A 13 -57.75 10.14 -35.00
C VAL A 13 -57.31 8.79 -34.42
N GLY A 14 -56.02 8.67 -34.08
CA GLY A 14 -55.48 7.55 -33.30
C GLY A 14 -54.19 7.96 -32.59
N VAL A 15 -54.32 8.32 -31.32
CA VAL A 15 -53.21 8.43 -30.36
C VAL A 15 -52.66 7.02 -30.12
N VAL A 16 -51.36 6.81 -30.29
CA VAL A 16 -50.64 5.67 -29.70
C VAL A 16 -49.33 6.19 -29.13
N LEU A 17 -49.14 5.88 -27.85
CA LEU A 17 -48.00 6.21 -27.02
C LEU A 17 -46.67 5.83 -27.69
N VAL A 18 -45.72 6.77 -27.70
CA VAL A 18 -44.30 6.46 -27.86
C VAL A 18 -43.81 5.87 -26.54
N GLY A 19 -43.86 4.54 -26.44
CA GLY A 19 -43.11 3.80 -25.43
C GLY A 19 -41.63 3.80 -25.83
N ALA A 20 -40.87 4.77 -25.34
CA ALA A 20 -39.41 4.71 -25.43
C ALA A 20 -38.91 3.71 -24.38
N MET A 21 -38.68 2.46 -24.82
CA MET A 21 -37.76 1.54 -24.18
C MET A 21 -36.38 2.20 -24.16
N PHE A 22 -35.89 2.57 -22.97
CA PHE A 22 -34.47 2.78 -22.74
C PHE A 22 -33.93 1.58 -21.96
N ALA A 23 -33.12 0.79 -22.66
CA ALA A 23 -32.24 -0.18 -22.04
C ALA A 23 -30.90 0.49 -21.71
N THR A 24 -30.33 0.01 -20.59
CA THR A 24 -28.91 0.04 -20.20
C THR A 24 -28.23 1.41 -19.98
N LEU A 25 -27.90 1.70 -18.72
CA LEU A 25 -26.54 1.72 -18.15
C LEU A 25 -26.69 1.89 -16.63
N GLY A 26 -26.03 1.06 -15.85
CA GLY A 26 -26.21 1.03 -14.39
C GLY A 26 -25.08 0.30 -13.72
N SER A 27 -23.90 0.89 -13.83
CA SER A 27 -22.85 0.85 -12.83
C SER A 27 -22.74 2.31 -12.35
N CYS A 28 -22.75 2.57 -11.04
CA CYS A 28 -22.32 3.88 -10.55
C CYS A 28 -20.80 3.94 -10.72
N ASN A 29 -20.36 4.17 -11.95
CA ASN A 29 -18.98 4.46 -12.25
C ASN A 29 -18.99 5.68 -13.16
N HIS A 30 -18.73 6.83 -12.53
CA HIS A 30 -18.19 8.04 -13.16
C HIS A 30 -19.04 8.77 -14.21
N GLU A 31 -20.29 8.36 -14.44
CA GLU A 31 -21.17 9.07 -15.37
C GLU A 31 -21.86 10.28 -14.71
N PRO A 32 -21.68 11.51 -15.24
CA PRO A 32 -22.34 12.70 -14.72
C PRO A 32 -23.86 12.59 -14.82
N ILE A 33 -24.57 12.90 -13.72
CA ILE A 33 -26.02 12.79 -13.68
C ILE A 33 -26.70 13.92 -14.47
N LYS A 34 -27.27 13.64 -15.65
CA LYS A 34 -27.84 14.71 -16.50
C LYS A 34 -29.19 15.22 -15.99
N GLY A 35 -29.31 16.55 -15.83
CA GLY A 35 -30.60 17.27 -15.85
C GLY A 35 -31.45 17.23 -14.58
N LEU A 36 -30.85 17.25 -13.37
CA LEU A 36 -31.60 17.27 -12.12
C LEU A 36 -31.78 18.68 -11.51
N GLU A 37 -32.90 18.86 -10.82
CA GLU A 37 -33.19 20.00 -9.94
C GLU A 37 -32.20 20.02 -8.76
N ARG A 38 -32.21 21.09 -7.95
CA ARG A 38 -31.26 21.40 -6.85
C ARG A 38 -30.99 20.27 -5.83
N SER A 39 -31.80 19.21 -5.83
CA SER A 39 -31.66 18.05 -4.97
C SER A 39 -31.85 16.78 -5.79
N PHE A 40 -31.03 15.77 -5.51
CA PHE A 40 -31.23 14.43 -6.05
C PHE A 40 -31.01 13.37 -4.97
N THR A 41 -31.76 12.28 -5.10
CA THR A 41 -31.68 11.13 -4.20
C THR A 41 -31.22 9.91 -4.96
N LEU A 42 -30.15 9.30 -4.46
CA LEU A 42 -29.59 8.06 -4.93
C LEU A 42 -29.99 6.95 -3.97
N LYS A 43 -30.51 5.86 -4.52
CA LYS A 43 -30.71 4.62 -3.77
C LYS A 43 -29.56 3.69 -4.04
N VAL A 44 -28.86 3.29 -3.00
CA VAL A 44 -27.76 2.34 -3.07
C VAL A 44 -28.40 0.95 -3.01
N GLU A 45 -28.55 0.30 -4.16
CA GLU A 45 -29.13 -1.05 -4.20
C GLU A 45 -28.03 -2.11 -4.27
N LYS A 46 -28.18 -3.19 -3.49
CA LYS A 46 -27.35 -4.39 -3.67
C LYS A 46 -27.79 -5.02 -4.98
N ARG A 47 -27.02 -4.89 -6.05
CA ARG A 47 -27.30 -5.69 -7.25
C ARG A 47 -26.96 -7.15 -6.97
N SER A 48 -28.00 -7.95 -6.76
CA SER A 48 -27.96 -9.37 -7.14
C SER A 48 -28.10 -9.46 -8.66
N GLY A 49 -27.00 -9.25 -9.41
CA GLY A 49 -26.96 -9.52 -10.86
C GLY A 49 -25.88 -8.77 -11.67
N THR A 50 -25.03 -9.54 -12.38
CA THR A 50 -24.24 -9.23 -13.60
C THR A 50 -23.78 -7.78 -13.86
N GLY A 51 -23.32 -7.03 -12.85
CA GLY A 51 -22.59 -5.78 -13.10
C GLY A 51 -21.23 -6.11 -13.72
N LYS A 52 -20.74 -5.30 -14.67
CA LYS A 52 -19.35 -5.45 -15.15
C LYS A 52 -18.43 -5.20 -13.96
N PRO A 53 -17.54 -6.13 -13.57
CA PRO A 53 -16.62 -5.90 -12.48
C PRO A 53 -15.74 -4.65 -12.75
N ILE A 54 -15.36 -3.95 -11.69
CA ILE A 54 -14.56 -2.72 -11.76
C ILE A 54 -13.10 -3.12 -12.06
N PRO A 55 -12.51 -2.71 -13.20
CA PRO A 55 -11.13 -3.04 -13.50
C PRO A 55 -10.19 -2.21 -12.61
N ILE A 56 -9.28 -2.90 -11.89
CA ILE A 56 -8.26 -2.28 -11.02
C ILE A 56 -6.91 -2.94 -11.27
N ASP A 57 -5.90 -2.16 -11.60
CA ASP A 57 -4.50 -2.59 -11.76
C ASP A 57 -3.73 -2.25 -10.47
N PHE A 58 -3.22 -3.25 -9.75
CA PHE A 58 -2.40 -3.09 -8.54
C PHE A 58 -0.94 -3.37 -8.85
N LEU A 59 -0.09 -2.37 -8.67
CA LEU A 59 1.35 -2.55 -8.59
C LEU A 59 1.78 -2.56 -7.13
N TRP A 60 2.31 -3.69 -6.68
CA TRP A 60 2.97 -3.82 -5.39
C TRP A 60 4.48 -3.69 -5.59
N VAL A 61 5.08 -2.76 -4.88
CA VAL A 61 6.52 -2.54 -4.85
C VAL A 61 6.94 -2.96 -3.47
N VAL A 62 7.57 -4.13 -3.37
CA VAL A 62 7.87 -4.78 -2.08
C VAL A 62 9.37 -4.77 -1.87
N ASP A 63 9.80 -4.30 -0.72
CA ASP A 63 11.20 -4.23 -0.38
C ASP A 63 11.75 -5.64 -0.20
N ASN A 64 12.87 -5.91 -0.88
CA ASN A 64 13.55 -7.20 -0.88
C ASN A 64 14.75 -7.24 0.08
N SER A 65 14.78 -6.30 1.03
CA SER A 65 15.71 -6.26 2.14
C SER A 65 15.52 -7.48 3.03
N SER A 66 16.59 -7.80 3.75
CA SER A 66 16.58 -8.91 4.70
C SER A 66 16.01 -8.57 6.07
N SER A 67 15.72 -7.30 6.31
CA SER A 67 14.96 -6.84 7.46
C SER A 67 13.46 -6.98 7.24
N MET A 68 12.98 -6.98 5.99
CA MET A 68 11.57 -7.08 5.63
C MET A 68 10.93 -8.46 5.74
N CYS A 69 11.60 -9.46 6.33
CA CYS A 69 11.10 -10.84 6.29
C CYS A 69 9.78 -11.00 7.07
N GLN A 70 9.69 -10.35 8.24
CA GLN A 70 8.51 -10.34 9.10
C GLN A 70 7.34 -9.62 8.41
N GLU A 71 7.63 -8.51 7.75
CA GLU A 71 6.69 -7.67 7.01
C GLU A 71 6.17 -8.39 5.77
N GLN A 72 7.04 -9.02 4.97
CA GLN A 72 6.63 -9.80 3.80
C GLN A 72 5.76 -11.00 4.19
N LEU A 73 6.05 -11.64 5.34
CA LEU A 73 5.20 -12.67 5.92
C LEU A 73 3.83 -12.10 6.33
N SER A 74 3.82 -10.98 7.06
CA SER A 74 2.59 -10.32 7.49
C SER A 74 1.72 -9.89 6.31
N LEU A 75 2.34 -9.38 5.23
CA LEU A 75 1.69 -9.06 3.97
C LEU A 75 1.04 -10.30 3.33
N ALA A 76 1.80 -11.40 3.23
CA ALA A 76 1.31 -12.65 2.67
C ALA A 76 0.11 -13.22 3.46
N ASP A 77 0.17 -13.18 4.79
CA ASP A 77 -0.89 -13.68 5.67
C ASP A 77 -2.16 -12.79 5.64
N SER A 78 -2.00 -11.48 5.42
CA SER A 78 -3.10 -10.51 5.52
C SER A 78 -3.79 -10.23 4.19
N PHE A 79 -3.22 -10.69 3.07
CA PHE A 79 -3.70 -10.34 1.73
C PHE A 79 -5.13 -10.85 1.43
N GLU A 80 -5.51 -12.04 1.90
CA GLU A 80 -6.87 -12.56 1.71
C GLU A 80 -7.92 -11.66 2.38
N THR A 81 -7.61 -11.11 3.55
CA THR A 81 -8.49 -10.15 4.26
C THR A 81 -8.63 -8.87 3.45
N PHE A 82 -7.52 -8.35 2.93
CA PHE A 82 -7.50 -7.15 2.08
C PHE A 82 -8.41 -7.29 0.85
N THR A 83 -8.29 -8.40 0.10
CA THR A 83 -9.13 -8.62 -1.09
C THR A 83 -10.59 -8.82 -0.71
N THR A 84 -10.87 -9.58 0.35
CA THR A 84 -12.23 -9.82 0.86
C THR A 84 -12.93 -8.52 1.25
N GLN A 85 -12.20 -7.57 1.85
CA GLN A 85 -12.75 -6.27 2.23
C GLN A 85 -13.20 -5.46 1.02
N ILE A 86 -12.39 -5.40 -0.05
CA ILE A 86 -12.75 -4.69 -1.28
C ILE A 86 -13.94 -5.39 -1.97
N GLU A 87 -13.90 -6.71 -2.06
CA GLU A 87 -14.92 -7.53 -2.71
C GLU A 87 -16.26 -7.54 -1.96
N ALA A 88 -16.27 -7.23 -0.67
CA ALA A 88 -17.50 -7.07 0.11
C ALA A 88 -18.38 -5.92 -0.40
N PHE A 89 -17.79 -4.90 -1.03
CA PHE A 89 -18.49 -3.74 -1.57
C PHE A 89 -18.67 -3.80 -3.09
N PHE A 90 -17.66 -4.27 -3.83
CA PHE A 90 -17.65 -4.25 -5.29
C PHE A 90 -17.20 -5.58 -5.90
N GLN A 91 -17.78 -5.96 -7.03
CA GLN A 91 -17.14 -6.94 -7.91
C GLN A 91 -15.99 -6.25 -8.63
N ILE A 92 -14.76 -6.75 -8.47
CA ILE A 92 -13.56 -6.21 -9.12
C ILE A 92 -13.06 -7.16 -10.23
N ASP A 93 -12.41 -6.59 -11.24
CA ASP A 93 -11.61 -7.29 -12.25
C ASP A 93 -10.14 -6.89 -12.02
N PRO A 94 -9.45 -7.56 -11.07
CA PRO A 94 -8.14 -7.14 -10.64
C PRO A 94 -7.07 -7.61 -11.63
N ARG A 95 -6.01 -6.80 -11.77
CA ARG A 95 -4.70 -7.22 -12.28
C ARG A 95 -3.68 -6.87 -11.22
N LEU A 96 -2.89 -7.83 -10.74
CA LEU A 96 -1.86 -7.56 -9.74
C LEU A 96 -0.49 -7.92 -10.29
N ALA A 97 0.48 -7.07 -10.03
CA ALA A 97 1.87 -7.36 -10.29
C ALA A 97 2.70 -6.94 -9.07
N VAL A 98 3.77 -7.69 -8.82
CA VAL A 98 4.73 -7.39 -7.76
C VAL A 98 6.08 -7.08 -8.41
N THR A 99 6.77 -6.04 -7.96
CA THR A 99 8.18 -5.80 -8.27
C THR A 99 8.92 -5.44 -6.99
N SER A 100 10.25 -5.48 -7.01
CA SER A 100 11.07 -5.10 -5.87
C SER A 100 11.44 -3.61 -5.90
N HIS A 101 12.02 -3.13 -4.82
CA HIS A 101 12.59 -1.78 -4.73
C HIS A 101 13.96 -1.64 -5.41
N ASP A 102 14.62 -2.77 -5.66
CA ASP A 102 15.91 -2.85 -6.37
C ASP A 102 15.84 -2.37 -7.83
N VAL A 103 16.77 -1.49 -8.20
CA VAL A 103 17.01 -1.05 -9.59
C VAL A 103 18.48 -1.18 -10.02
N GLN A 104 19.31 -1.82 -9.20
CA GLN A 104 20.76 -1.85 -9.36
C GLN A 104 21.21 -3.24 -9.81
N CYS A 105 20.72 -4.29 -9.16
CA CYS A 105 21.17 -5.66 -9.38
C CYS A 105 20.76 -6.25 -10.72
N ALA A 106 21.44 -7.34 -11.07
CA ALA A 106 20.97 -8.24 -12.11
C ALA A 106 20.13 -9.34 -11.44
N ILE A 107 19.04 -9.73 -12.08
CA ILE A 107 18.23 -10.87 -11.67
C ILE A 107 19.07 -12.14 -11.86
N ASP A 108 19.25 -12.91 -10.78
CA ASP A 108 20.02 -14.16 -10.79
C ASP A 108 19.16 -15.40 -10.50
N ASN A 109 17.86 -15.21 -10.21
CA ASN A 109 16.88 -16.26 -9.88
C ASN A 109 17.27 -17.13 -8.68
N THR A 110 18.21 -16.68 -7.85
CA THR A 110 18.65 -17.39 -6.64
C THR A 110 18.50 -16.53 -5.40
N ASN A 111 18.85 -15.26 -5.51
CA ASN A 111 18.87 -14.27 -4.43
C ASN A 111 18.10 -13.02 -4.83
N VAL A 112 18.10 -12.68 -6.13
CA VAL A 112 17.37 -11.54 -6.69
C VAL A 112 16.41 -12.07 -7.74
N PHE A 113 15.10 -12.01 -7.45
CA PHE A 113 14.05 -12.53 -8.33
C PHE A 113 13.40 -11.46 -9.21
N SER A 114 13.40 -10.22 -8.74
CA SER A 114 13.00 -9.04 -9.49
C SER A 114 14.00 -7.92 -9.24
N SER A 115 14.13 -7.03 -10.22
CA SER A 115 14.90 -5.77 -10.13
C SER A 115 14.53 -4.92 -11.35
N LYS A 116 14.79 -3.61 -11.29
CA LYS A 116 14.60 -2.66 -12.39
C LYS A 116 13.16 -2.67 -12.92
N GLY A 117 12.19 -2.80 -12.01
CA GLY A 117 10.76 -2.82 -12.33
C GLY A 117 10.27 -4.06 -13.09
N VAL A 118 11.09 -5.11 -13.22
CA VAL A 118 10.61 -6.39 -13.77
C VAL A 118 9.65 -7.03 -12.77
N PHE A 119 8.50 -7.52 -13.26
CA PHE A 119 7.55 -8.20 -12.38
C PHE A 119 8.11 -9.53 -11.85
N ASN A 120 7.93 -9.77 -10.56
CA ASN A 120 8.36 -10.99 -9.91
C ASN A 120 7.53 -12.18 -10.40
N THR A 121 8.20 -13.20 -10.91
CA THR A 121 7.56 -14.46 -11.38
C THR A 121 8.06 -15.68 -10.61
N ILE A 122 8.89 -15.49 -9.59
CA ILE A 122 9.55 -16.56 -8.85
C ILE A 122 9.30 -16.37 -7.36
N PRO A 123 8.65 -17.33 -6.68
CA PRO A 123 8.47 -17.25 -5.24
C PRO A 123 9.78 -17.51 -4.50
N ALA A 124 9.96 -16.83 -3.37
CA ALA A 124 11.04 -17.19 -2.44
C ALA A 124 10.78 -18.55 -1.79
N THR A 125 11.76 -19.43 -1.93
CA THR A 125 11.78 -20.76 -1.29
C THR A 125 12.92 -20.90 -0.28
N ALA A 126 13.76 -19.88 -0.18
CA ALA A 126 14.85 -19.79 0.79
C ALA A 126 14.88 -18.38 1.36
N PHE A 127 15.12 -18.31 2.66
CA PHE A 127 15.18 -17.08 3.44
C PHE A 127 16.57 -17.02 4.09
N PRO A 128 17.30 -15.90 4.02
CA PRO A 128 18.64 -15.83 4.58
C PRO A 128 18.59 -15.73 6.12
N PRO A 129 19.73 -15.99 6.81
CA PRO A 129 19.80 -15.92 8.27
C PRO A 129 19.26 -14.62 8.91
N PRO A 130 19.29 -13.44 8.24
CA PRO A 130 18.63 -12.26 8.76
C PRO A 130 17.13 -12.35 9.01
N CYS A 131 16.43 -13.28 8.36
CA CYS A 131 15.01 -13.54 8.63
C CYS A 131 14.78 -14.37 9.90
N GLN A 132 15.82 -14.88 10.55
CA GLN A 132 15.66 -15.57 11.83
C GLN A 132 15.15 -14.61 12.91
N GLU A 133 14.50 -15.16 13.92
CA GLU A 133 13.91 -14.39 15.01
C GLU A 133 14.96 -13.54 15.73
N ARG A 134 14.68 -12.24 15.79
CA ARG A 134 15.53 -11.22 16.40
C ARG A 134 14.69 -10.24 17.19
N ARG A 135 15.20 -9.85 18.36
CA ARG A 135 14.59 -8.82 19.21
C ARG A 135 15.59 -7.71 19.46
N THR A 136 15.23 -6.48 19.11
CA THR A 136 16.03 -5.30 19.41
C THR A 136 16.09 -5.13 20.93
N ARG A 137 17.29 -5.22 21.51
CA ARG A 137 17.51 -5.10 22.95
C ARG A 137 18.95 -4.69 23.21
N ARG A 138 19.15 -3.82 24.21
CA ARG A 138 20.50 -3.45 24.66
C ARG A 138 21.23 -4.68 25.18
N CYS A 139 22.30 -5.09 24.52
CA CYS A 139 23.10 -6.24 24.94
C CYS A 139 24.58 -6.08 24.54
N PHE A 140 25.47 -6.68 25.34
CA PHE A 140 26.93 -6.78 25.10
C PHE A 140 27.48 -8.19 25.28
N ALA A 141 26.61 -9.11 25.70
CA ALA A 141 26.91 -10.50 25.97
C ALA A 141 25.60 -11.29 25.97
N ASP A 142 25.68 -12.58 25.68
CA ASP A 142 24.53 -13.48 25.59
C ASP A 142 23.71 -13.53 26.89
N SER A 143 24.35 -13.29 28.04
CA SER A 143 23.66 -13.22 29.34
C SER A 143 22.57 -12.14 29.40
N ALA A 144 22.69 -11.07 28.61
CA ALA A 144 21.65 -10.03 28.53
C ALA A 144 20.43 -10.47 27.70
N CYS A 145 20.55 -11.55 26.94
CA CYS A 145 19.47 -12.15 26.16
C CYS A 145 18.86 -13.40 26.83
N ALA A 146 19.41 -13.86 27.95
CA ALA A 146 19.12 -15.17 28.53
C ALA A 146 17.65 -15.39 28.96
N ASN A 147 16.88 -14.32 29.20
CA ASN A 147 15.48 -14.41 29.61
C ASN A 147 14.49 -14.04 28.49
N MET A 148 14.95 -13.95 27.24
CA MET A 148 14.12 -13.49 26.13
C MET A 148 12.96 -14.45 25.81
N ASP A 149 13.12 -15.76 26.06
CA ASP A 149 12.01 -16.72 25.98
C ASP A 149 10.86 -16.33 26.95
N CYS A 150 11.18 -15.79 28.13
CA CYS A 150 10.17 -15.29 29.08
C CYS A 150 9.49 -14.01 28.60
N VAL A 151 10.25 -13.12 27.97
CA VAL A 151 9.72 -11.88 27.37
C VAL A 151 8.72 -12.22 26.27
N ILE A 152 9.07 -13.14 25.37
CA ILE A 152 8.19 -13.56 24.26
C ILE A 152 6.90 -14.22 24.76
N ARG A 153 6.96 -14.96 25.88
CA ARG A 153 5.76 -15.56 26.50
C ARG A 153 4.92 -14.54 27.28
N GLY A 154 5.35 -13.28 27.37
CA GLY A 154 4.68 -12.24 28.16
C GLY A 154 4.78 -12.46 29.66
N GLU A 155 5.76 -13.25 30.12
CA GLU A 155 5.98 -13.55 31.54
C GLU A 155 6.93 -12.54 32.21
N CYS A 156 7.73 -11.82 31.40
CA CYS A 156 8.66 -10.80 31.83
C CYS A 156 8.50 -9.52 31.00
N ASP A 157 8.72 -8.36 31.62
CA ASP A 157 8.83 -7.09 30.90
C ASP A 157 10.07 -7.10 29.98
N ALA A 158 9.96 -6.47 28.80
CA ALA A 158 11.03 -6.47 27.79
C ALA A 158 12.39 -5.97 28.31
N ASP A 159 12.37 -4.98 29.21
CA ASP A 159 13.57 -4.35 29.76
C ASP A 159 14.12 -5.02 31.01
N ASP A 160 13.39 -5.95 31.64
CA ASP A 160 13.87 -6.64 32.84
C ASP A 160 14.80 -7.80 32.44
N THR A 161 16.11 -7.58 32.49
CA THR A 161 17.12 -8.62 32.19
C THR A 161 17.29 -9.65 33.32
N THR A 162 16.63 -9.44 34.46
CA THR A 162 16.79 -10.26 35.68
C THR A 162 15.60 -11.17 35.95
N CYS A 163 14.47 -10.91 35.30
CA CYS A 163 13.27 -11.73 35.39
C CYS A 163 13.52 -13.16 34.87
N THR A 164 12.93 -14.14 35.56
CA THR A 164 13.04 -15.56 35.25
C THR A 164 11.66 -16.18 35.16
N CYS A 165 11.46 -17.11 34.22
CA CYS A 165 10.25 -17.90 34.07
C CYS A 165 10.52 -19.40 34.22
N ASP A 166 9.46 -20.17 34.48
CA ASP A 166 9.53 -21.62 34.58
C ASP A 166 9.70 -22.28 33.20
N GLY A 167 10.28 -23.48 33.19
CA GLY A 167 10.44 -24.29 31.98
C GLY A 167 11.77 -24.11 31.24
N PRO A 168 12.02 -24.95 30.23
CA PRO A 168 13.25 -24.88 29.46
C PRO A 168 13.32 -23.54 28.69
N GLN A 169 14.50 -22.93 28.76
CA GLN A 169 14.85 -21.74 28.00
C GLN A 169 15.78 -22.18 26.87
N GLY A 170 15.58 -21.63 25.67
CA GLY A 170 16.54 -21.83 24.60
C GLY A 170 17.70 -20.86 24.63
N GLU A 171 18.58 -21.05 23.65
CA GLU A 171 19.79 -20.24 23.51
C GLU A 171 19.51 -18.97 22.73
N TRP A 172 19.97 -17.85 23.28
CA TRP A 172 19.97 -16.55 22.63
C TRP A 172 21.38 -16.00 22.60
N THR A 173 21.79 -15.45 21.46
CA THR A 173 23.04 -14.72 21.35
C THR A 173 22.82 -13.24 21.16
N CYS A 174 23.72 -12.45 21.73
CA CYS A 174 23.74 -11.01 21.53
C CYS A 174 24.58 -10.65 20.31
N ARG A 175 23.99 -9.92 19.38
CA ARG A 175 24.71 -9.22 18.33
C ARG A 175 24.75 -7.73 18.67
N HIS A 176 25.96 -7.17 18.75
CA HIS A 176 26.14 -5.77 19.09
C HIS A 176 27.28 -5.12 18.28
N PRO A 177 27.26 -3.79 18.10
CA PRO A 177 28.38 -3.03 17.57
C PRO A 177 29.66 -3.22 18.40
N ASN A 178 30.83 -3.18 17.75
CA ASN A 178 32.13 -3.36 18.43
C ASN A 178 32.46 -2.27 19.47
N THR A 179 31.78 -1.13 19.43
CA THR A 179 32.03 0.00 20.33
C THR A 179 30.79 0.27 21.17
N GLU A 180 30.93 0.36 22.48
CA GLU A 180 29.82 0.60 23.41
C GLU A 180 29.06 1.90 23.13
N SER A 181 29.76 2.94 22.66
CA SER A 181 29.13 4.21 22.26
C SER A 181 28.23 4.09 21.04
N CYS A 182 28.23 2.97 20.33
CA CYS A 182 27.42 2.72 19.14
C CYS A 182 26.15 1.93 19.42
N VAL A 183 25.94 1.46 20.65
CA VAL A 183 24.79 0.62 21.00
C VAL A 183 23.51 1.41 21.07
N GLU A 184 23.58 2.69 21.44
CA GLU A 184 22.44 3.57 21.58
C GLU A 184 22.67 4.81 20.72
N ASN A 185 21.73 5.10 19.82
CA ASN A 185 21.78 6.24 18.92
C ASN A 185 21.36 7.53 19.65
N PRO A 186 21.71 8.72 19.12
CA PRO A 186 21.27 9.99 19.69
C PRO A 186 19.75 10.15 19.88
N ASN A 187 18.92 9.48 19.07
CA ASN A 187 17.47 9.46 19.23
C ASN A 187 16.95 8.37 20.19
N GLY A 188 17.84 7.69 20.91
CA GLY A 188 17.51 6.66 21.91
C GLY A 188 17.32 5.25 21.34
N THR A 189 17.41 5.07 20.01
CA THR A 189 17.23 3.74 19.42
C THR A 189 18.45 2.84 19.61
N ILE A 190 18.23 1.53 19.58
CA ILE A 190 19.24 0.54 19.98
C ILE A 190 19.75 -0.25 18.77
N ASN A 191 21.08 -0.34 18.62
CA ASN A 191 21.77 -1.04 17.52
C ASN A 191 22.21 -2.47 17.87
N SER A 192 21.80 -3.00 19.02
CA SER A 192 22.03 -4.40 19.42
C SER A 192 20.75 -5.21 19.40
N GLU A 193 20.88 -6.51 19.14
CA GLU A 193 19.77 -7.43 19.01
C GLU A 193 20.11 -8.80 19.61
N CYS A 194 19.10 -9.47 20.13
CA CYS A 194 19.17 -10.86 20.57
C CYS A 194 18.63 -11.76 19.45
N THR A 195 19.36 -12.80 19.06
CA THR A 195 18.93 -13.78 18.04
C THR A 195 18.58 -15.11 18.70
N ARG A 196 17.44 -15.72 18.32
CA ARG A 196 17.01 -17.01 18.86
C ARG A 196 17.63 -18.17 18.10
N HIS A 197 18.53 -18.93 18.74
CA HIS A 197 19.06 -20.18 18.19
C HIS A 197 18.05 -21.31 18.27
N CYS A 198 18.32 -22.48 17.70
CA CYS A 198 17.44 -23.63 17.84
C CYS A 198 18.16 -24.94 17.57
N THR A 199 17.57 -26.05 18.01
CA THR A 199 18.01 -27.40 17.67
C THR A 199 16.96 -28.20 16.89
N THR A 200 15.68 -27.99 17.24
CA THR A 200 14.52 -28.67 16.67
C THR A 200 13.40 -27.68 16.33
N ASP A 201 12.50 -28.07 15.42
CA ASP A 201 11.33 -27.26 15.09
C ASP A 201 10.39 -27.12 16.29
N GLU A 202 10.20 -28.20 17.06
CA GLU A 202 9.36 -28.25 18.27
C GLU A 202 9.71 -27.14 19.28
N GLU A 203 11.00 -26.87 19.47
CA GLU A 203 11.48 -25.81 20.35
C GLU A 203 10.98 -24.43 19.93
N CYS A 204 11.06 -24.11 18.63
CA CYS A 204 10.54 -22.86 18.10
C CYS A 204 9.00 -22.82 18.19
N GLN A 205 8.34 -23.91 17.79
CA GLN A 205 6.87 -24.00 17.79
C GLN A 205 6.27 -23.83 19.17
N VAL A 206 6.89 -24.42 20.20
CA VAL A 206 6.46 -24.27 21.60
C VAL A 206 6.68 -22.85 22.11
N LEU A 207 7.80 -22.20 21.76
CA LEU A 207 8.09 -20.84 22.20
C LEU A 207 7.08 -19.83 21.64
N PHE A 208 6.79 -19.89 20.34
CA PHE A 208 5.91 -18.93 19.68
C PHE A 208 4.44 -19.37 19.66
N GLY A 209 4.13 -20.58 20.12
CA GLY A 209 2.77 -21.13 20.07
C GLY A 209 2.24 -21.32 18.64
N ASP A 210 3.13 -21.48 17.66
CA ASP A 210 2.79 -21.53 16.24
C ASP A 210 3.56 -22.66 15.53
N THR A 211 2.81 -23.63 15.00
CA THR A 211 3.33 -24.83 14.33
C THR A 211 4.03 -24.56 13.01
N THR A 212 3.93 -23.34 12.46
CA THR A 212 4.60 -22.94 11.22
C THR A 212 6.06 -22.57 11.43
N TYR A 213 6.48 -22.33 12.67
CA TYR A 213 7.89 -22.11 12.97
C TYR A 213 8.72 -23.37 12.70
N VAL A 214 9.93 -23.14 12.19
CA VAL A 214 10.93 -24.17 11.95
C VAL A 214 12.28 -23.73 12.49
N CYS A 215 13.13 -24.71 12.80
CA CYS A 215 14.53 -24.48 13.09
C CYS A 215 15.31 -24.44 11.78
N GLN A 216 15.67 -23.24 11.34
CA GLN A 216 16.43 -23.06 10.12
C GLN A 216 17.86 -23.56 10.27
N LYS A 217 18.37 -24.31 9.29
CA LYS A 217 19.73 -24.88 9.31
C LYS A 217 20.49 -24.48 8.04
N PRO A 218 20.94 -23.21 7.93
CA PRO A 218 21.58 -22.71 6.72
C PRO A 218 22.95 -23.35 6.46
N SER A 219 23.60 -23.90 7.50
CA SER A 219 24.87 -24.61 7.38
C SER A 219 24.97 -25.79 8.37
N ASN A 220 26.06 -26.56 8.27
CA ASN A 220 26.37 -27.61 9.24
C ASN A 220 26.88 -27.09 10.59
N ASN A 221 27.14 -25.78 10.71
CA ASN A 221 27.49 -25.14 11.96
C ASN A 221 26.23 -24.80 12.75
N GLN A 222 26.09 -25.35 13.94
CA GLN A 222 24.91 -25.14 14.80
C GLN A 222 24.75 -23.68 15.23
N ALA A 223 25.84 -22.92 15.30
CA ALA A 223 25.77 -21.48 15.62
C ALA A 223 25.00 -20.67 14.56
N ASP A 224 24.81 -21.22 13.35
CA ASP A 224 24.06 -20.55 12.29
C ASP A 224 22.56 -20.93 12.32
N TRP A 225 22.16 -21.84 13.22
CA TRP A 225 20.78 -22.32 13.32
C TRP A 225 19.95 -21.34 14.14
N GLY A 226 18.74 -21.04 13.68
CA GLY A 226 17.85 -20.12 14.38
C GLY A 226 16.38 -20.35 14.05
N CYS A 227 15.51 -19.93 14.97
CA CYS A 227 14.07 -20.01 14.76
C CYS A 227 13.64 -19.04 13.66
N ILE A 228 12.77 -19.48 12.77
CA ILE A 228 12.14 -18.64 11.74
C ILE A 228 10.70 -19.08 11.54
N ARG A 229 9.82 -18.13 11.25
CA ARG A 229 8.51 -18.37 10.65
C ARG A 229 8.60 -18.05 9.16
N PRO A 230 8.86 -19.04 8.29
CA PRO A 230 8.93 -18.76 6.87
C PRO A 230 7.52 -18.45 6.34
N PRO A 231 7.37 -17.51 5.38
CA PRO A 231 6.19 -17.41 4.56
C PRO A 231 5.74 -18.78 4.04
N ALA A 232 4.41 -18.97 3.94
CA ALA A 232 3.80 -20.23 3.54
C ALA A 232 3.98 -20.54 2.04
N THR A 233 5.22 -20.47 1.53
CA THR A 233 5.54 -20.64 0.10
C THR A 233 5.78 -22.09 -0.30
N SER A 234 5.64 -23.04 0.63
CA SER A 234 5.85 -24.47 0.37
C SER A 234 4.86 -25.05 -0.65
N THR A 235 3.69 -24.43 -0.83
CA THR A 235 2.68 -24.80 -1.82
C THR A 235 2.77 -23.99 -3.11
N CYS A 236 3.68 -23.00 -3.18
CA CYS A 236 3.81 -22.16 -4.35
C CYS A 236 4.31 -22.94 -5.58
N PRO A 237 3.79 -22.64 -6.78
CA PRO A 237 4.33 -23.19 -8.02
C PRO A 237 5.77 -22.70 -8.24
N THR A 238 6.54 -23.40 -9.08
CA THR A 238 7.92 -22.98 -9.39
C THR A 238 8.00 -21.62 -10.06
N THR A 239 6.91 -21.18 -10.71
CA THR A 239 6.77 -19.87 -11.32
C THR A 239 5.34 -19.39 -11.12
N VAL A 240 5.17 -18.09 -10.87
CA VAL A 240 3.86 -17.41 -10.87
C VAL A 240 3.71 -16.55 -12.13
N PRO A 241 2.48 -16.31 -12.62
CA PRO A 241 2.26 -15.36 -13.72
C PRO A 241 2.78 -13.96 -13.35
N ALA A 242 3.36 -13.25 -14.32
CA ALA A 242 3.85 -11.89 -14.12
C ALA A 242 2.74 -10.87 -13.78
N VAL A 243 1.51 -11.18 -14.20
CA VAL A 243 0.30 -10.44 -13.84
C VAL A 243 -0.72 -11.46 -13.37
N LEU A 244 -1.13 -11.34 -12.11
CA LEU A 244 -2.21 -12.12 -11.53
C LEU A 244 -3.55 -11.46 -11.85
N ASP A 245 -4.61 -12.26 -11.97
CA ASP A 245 -5.97 -11.82 -12.19
C ASP A 245 -6.96 -12.56 -11.26
N ALA A 246 -8.26 -12.34 -11.41
CA ALA A 246 -9.28 -12.98 -10.58
C ALA A 246 -9.21 -14.52 -10.54
N THR A 247 -8.55 -15.18 -11.50
CA THR A 247 -8.45 -16.65 -11.57
C THR A 247 -7.26 -17.23 -10.82
N ASN A 248 -6.29 -16.40 -10.43
CA ASN A 248 -5.03 -16.83 -9.81
C ASN A 248 -4.49 -15.83 -8.76
N ILE A 249 -5.35 -14.94 -8.27
CA ILE A 249 -5.02 -13.93 -7.23
C ILE A 249 -4.58 -14.58 -5.90
N ASP A 250 -4.98 -15.83 -5.66
CA ASP A 250 -4.52 -16.66 -4.54
C ASP A 250 -3.01 -16.96 -4.59
N LEU A 251 -2.36 -16.75 -5.73
CA LEU A 251 -0.90 -16.84 -5.86
C LEU A 251 -0.17 -15.55 -5.43
N PHE A 252 -0.88 -14.51 -4.98
CA PHE A 252 -0.24 -13.28 -4.52
C PHE A 252 0.79 -13.51 -3.40
N PRO A 253 0.54 -14.30 -2.34
CA PRO A 253 1.55 -14.62 -1.33
C PRO A 253 2.86 -15.18 -1.92
N CYS A 254 2.76 -15.94 -3.01
CA CYS A 254 3.92 -16.44 -3.75
C CYS A 254 4.65 -15.34 -4.51
N ALA A 255 3.93 -14.39 -5.10
CA ALA A 255 4.52 -13.27 -5.83
C ALA A 255 5.13 -12.20 -4.90
N ALA A 256 4.52 -11.99 -3.72
CA ALA A 256 4.86 -10.95 -2.75
C ALA A 256 6.10 -11.28 -1.90
N THR A 257 6.50 -12.55 -1.84
CA THR A 257 7.74 -13.00 -1.18
C THR A 257 8.93 -12.80 -2.14
N VAL A 258 9.39 -11.56 -2.21
CA VAL A 258 10.49 -11.15 -3.08
C VAL A 258 11.83 -11.60 -2.51
N GLY A 259 12.69 -12.14 -3.36
CA GLY A 259 13.94 -12.79 -2.96
C GLY A 259 14.81 -11.88 -2.12
N VAL A 260 15.18 -12.37 -0.94
CA VAL A 260 15.86 -11.58 0.08
C VAL A 260 17.37 -11.60 -0.17
N ASN A 261 17.95 -10.54 -0.76
CA ASN A 261 19.41 -10.30 -0.72
C ASN A 261 19.84 -8.92 -1.26
N GLN A 262 19.88 -7.91 -0.40
CA GLN A 262 20.50 -6.61 -0.74
C GLN A 262 22.02 -6.54 -0.53
N GLU A 263 22.65 -7.54 0.10
CA GLU A 263 24.12 -7.53 0.29
C GLU A 263 24.86 -7.50 -1.08
N LYS A 264 24.19 -7.93 -2.15
CA LYS A 264 24.69 -7.87 -3.52
C LYS A 264 24.30 -6.60 -4.29
N CYS A 265 23.36 -5.79 -3.78
CA CYS A 265 22.59 -4.85 -4.59
C CYS A 265 22.70 -3.38 -4.22
N PHE A 266 23.72 -3.04 -3.42
CA PHE A 266 23.84 -1.75 -2.74
C PHE A 266 22.68 -1.55 -1.76
N LYS A 267 22.96 -1.01 -0.58
CA LYS A 267 22.02 -1.02 0.57
C LYS A 267 21.08 0.18 0.55
N TYR A 268 20.45 0.46 -0.60
CA TYR A 268 19.52 1.56 -0.69
C TYR A 268 18.39 1.30 -1.69
N GLU A 269 17.17 1.50 -1.23
CA GLU A 269 15.97 1.23 -1.99
C GLU A 269 15.62 2.33 -2.99
N GLN A 270 15.08 1.95 -4.13
CA GLN A 270 14.64 2.89 -5.16
C GLN A 270 13.21 2.56 -5.62
N GLY A 271 12.31 2.37 -4.66
CA GLY A 271 10.93 1.97 -4.90
C GLY A 271 10.24 2.83 -5.96
N MET A 272 10.37 4.16 -5.90
CA MET A 272 9.71 5.04 -6.86
C MET A 272 10.25 4.88 -8.29
N ASN A 273 11.57 4.74 -8.46
CA ASN A 273 12.19 4.41 -9.74
C ASN A 273 11.77 3.01 -10.21
N ALA A 274 11.80 2.01 -9.33
CA ALA A 274 11.41 0.65 -9.66
C ALA A 274 9.95 0.59 -10.15
N ALA A 275 9.05 1.27 -9.44
CA ALA A 275 7.66 1.43 -9.84
C ALA A 275 7.56 2.04 -11.23
N LEU A 276 8.20 3.19 -11.46
CA LEU A 276 8.14 3.85 -12.75
C LEU A 276 8.74 2.99 -13.87
N MET A 277 9.85 2.29 -13.63
CA MET A 277 10.41 1.33 -14.59
C MET A 277 9.44 0.19 -14.92
N ALA A 278 8.61 -0.22 -13.96
CA ALA A 278 7.67 -1.33 -14.13
C ALA A 278 6.44 -0.96 -14.99
N ILE A 279 5.94 0.26 -14.84
CA ILE A 279 4.65 0.68 -15.42
C ILE A 279 4.72 1.87 -16.38
N ASP A 280 5.88 2.47 -16.64
CA ASP A 280 6.01 3.51 -17.67
C ASP A 280 5.97 2.91 -19.10
N PRO A 281 4.94 3.22 -19.92
CA PRO A 281 4.85 2.72 -21.30
C PRO A 281 5.95 3.22 -22.24
N THR A 282 6.75 4.19 -21.79
CA THR A 282 7.92 4.74 -22.49
C THR A 282 9.25 4.38 -21.81
N GLY A 283 9.20 3.66 -20.69
CA GLY A 283 10.35 3.27 -19.89
C GLY A 283 11.04 1.99 -20.36
N PRO A 284 11.98 1.45 -19.56
CA PRO A 284 12.75 0.26 -19.93
C PRO A 284 11.91 -1.00 -20.11
N ASN A 285 10.79 -1.14 -19.39
CA ASN A 285 9.87 -2.28 -19.50
C ASN A 285 8.58 -1.93 -20.26
N ALA A 286 8.69 -1.11 -21.31
CA ALA A 286 7.55 -0.54 -22.03
C ALA A 286 6.50 -1.56 -22.51
N GLU A 287 6.90 -2.76 -22.95
CA GLU A 287 5.94 -3.81 -23.35
C GLU A 287 5.18 -4.41 -22.16
N GLN A 288 5.87 -4.65 -21.04
CA GLN A 288 5.26 -5.08 -19.78
C GLN A 288 4.24 -4.06 -19.31
N ALA A 289 4.63 -2.78 -19.26
CA ALA A 289 3.77 -1.68 -18.85
C ALA A 289 2.49 -1.60 -19.71
N ARG A 290 2.63 -1.67 -21.05
CA ARG A 290 1.48 -1.67 -21.98
C ARG A 290 0.58 -2.90 -21.84
N GLY A 291 1.14 -4.05 -21.48
CA GLY A 291 0.38 -5.28 -21.25
C GLY A 291 -0.40 -5.24 -19.93
N PHE A 292 0.18 -4.58 -18.92
CA PHE A 292 -0.38 -4.47 -17.57
C PHE A 292 -1.47 -3.40 -17.47
N LEU A 293 -1.14 -2.15 -17.83
CA LEU A 293 -2.02 -0.99 -17.66
C LEU A 293 -3.24 -1.04 -18.60
N ARG A 294 -4.43 -0.99 -18.02
CA ARG A 294 -5.71 -0.85 -18.76
C ARG A 294 -6.21 0.58 -18.74
N ASP A 295 -6.59 1.13 -19.88
CA ASP A 295 -7.09 2.52 -19.96
C ASP A 295 -8.35 2.78 -19.12
N ASP A 296 -9.24 1.78 -19.00
CA ASP A 296 -10.48 1.90 -18.24
C ASP A 296 -10.32 1.58 -16.74
N ALA A 297 -9.17 1.07 -16.30
CA ALA A 297 -8.91 0.66 -14.92
C ALA A 297 -8.38 1.78 -14.01
N TYR A 298 -8.68 1.65 -12.73
CA TYR A 298 -7.92 2.32 -11.67
C TYR A 298 -6.51 1.74 -11.61
N LEU A 299 -5.54 2.57 -11.24
CA LEU A 299 -4.19 2.14 -10.93
C LEU A 299 -3.93 2.40 -9.46
N VAL A 300 -3.59 1.35 -8.71
CA VAL A 300 -3.18 1.40 -7.32
C VAL A 300 -1.70 1.05 -7.26
N ILE A 301 -0.87 1.95 -6.76
CA ILE A 301 0.57 1.73 -6.55
C ILE A 301 0.79 1.65 -5.05
N ILE A 302 1.31 0.53 -4.55
CA ILE A 302 1.51 0.29 -3.12
C ILE A 302 3.00 0.02 -2.88
N PHE A 303 3.63 0.90 -2.11
CA PHE A 303 5.02 0.73 -1.67
C PHE A 303 5.04 0.11 -0.27
N ILE A 304 5.94 -0.83 -0.03
CA ILE A 304 6.13 -1.47 1.28
C ILE A 304 7.62 -1.60 1.54
N SER A 305 8.15 -0.83 2.49
CA SER A 305 9.57 -0.80 2.82
C SER A 305 9.77 -0.34 4.25
N ASP A 306 10.73 -0.94 4.94
CA ASP A 306 11.25 -0.47 6.23
C ASP A 306 12.33 0.62 6.06
N GLU A 307 12.59 1.04 4.82
CA GLU A 307 13.55 2.05 4.41
C GLU A 307 12.85 3.21 3.66
N ASP A 308 13.56 4.33 3.45
CA ASP A 308 13.03 5.44 2.64
C ASP A 308 13.45 5.32 1.16
N ASP A 309 12.71 5.97 0.26
CA ASP A 309 13.06 5.96 -1.16
C ASP A 309 14.35 6.75 -1.42
N CYS A 310 15.29 6.10 -2.09
CA CYS A 310 16.56 6.68 -2.53
C CYS A 310 16.70 6.67 -4.05
N SER A 311 15.58 6.85 -4.76
CA SER A 311 15.57 6.86 -6.23
C SER A 311 16.55 7.88 -6.81
N VAL A 312 17.60 7.36 -7.46
CA VAL A 312 18.74 8.09 -8.04
C VAL A 312 18.42 8.49 -9.47
N ALA A 313 18.78 9.73 -9.84
CA ALA A 313 18.61 10.21 -11.20
C ALA A 313 19.53 9.48 -12.20
N ALA A 314 19.04 9.29 -13.42
CA ALA A 314 19.82 8.65 -14.48
C ALA A 314 21.19 9.34 -14.67
N GLY A 315 22.26 8.54 -14.68
CA GLY A 315 23.64 9.03 -14.81
C GLY A 315 24.24 9.61 -13.51
N ARG A 316 23.55 9.51 -12.37
CA ARG A 316 24.08 9.81 -11.04
C ARG A 316 24.36 8.52 -10.26
N SER A 317 25.08 8.65 -9.16
CA SER A 317 25.37 7.58 -8.21
C SER A 317 25.42 8.14 -6.80
N ILE A 318 25.24 7.26 -5.81
CA ILE A 318 25.42 7.53 -4.39
C ILE A 318 26.69 6.81 -3.92
N ASN A 319 27.45 7.39 -2.99
CA ASN A 319 28.63 6.74 -2.42
C ASN A 319 28.20 5.69 -1.40
N GLU A 320 29.03 4.67 -1.17
CA GLU A 320 28.74 3.62 -0.19
C GLU A 320 28.52 4.18 1.22
N ASP A 321 29.26 5.22 1.60
CA ASP A 321 29.12 5.90 2.90
C ASP A 321 27.73 6.54 3.10
N ASP A 322 27.00 6.78 2.00
CA ASP A 322 25.71 7.43 1.99
C ASP A 322 24.54 6.43 1.82
N TYR A 323 24.77 5.10 1.70
CA TYR A 323 23.69 4.13 1.43
C TYR A 323 22.64 4.13 2.54
N ASP A 324 23.06 3.99 3.79
CA ASP A 324 22.17 3.95 4.95
C ASP A 324 21.56 5.33 5.32
N THR A 325 21.99 6.41 4.64
CA THR A 325 21.53 7.79 4.87
C THR A 325 21.05 8.47 3.59
N CYS A 326 20.81 7.69 2.53
CA CYS A 326 20.63 8.20 1.18
C CYS A 326 19.45 9.16 1.05
N ALA A 327 18.40 8.96 1.84
CA ALA A 327 17.22 9.83 1.85
C ALA A 327 17.50 11.25 2.38
N LEU A 328 18.61 11.45 3.11
CA LEU A 328 19.07 12.77 3.54
C LEU A 328 19.83 13.53 2.45
N LEU A 329 20.15 12.88 1.33
CA LEU A 329 20.85 13.52 0.22
C LEU A 329 19.93 14.51 -0.51
N PRO A 330 20.48 15.62 -1.02
CA PRO A 330 19.69 16.56 -1.79
C PRO A 330 19.15 15.94 -3.08
N THR A 331 18.05 16.50 -3.56
CA THR A 331 17.46 16.17 -4.86
C THR A 331 18.17 16.92 -6.00
N THR A 332 17.95 16.49 -7.25
CA THR A 332 18.66 17.05 -8.43
C THR A 332 18.40 18.54 -8.67
N ASP A 333 17.24 19.08 -8.28
CA ASP A 333 16.92 20.51 -8.29
C ASP A 333 17.67 21.30 -7.20
N GLN A 334 18.20 20.61 -6.19
CA GLN A 334 19.09 21.13 -5.16
C GLN A 334 20.58 20.77 -5.43
N GLY A 335 20.86 20.16 -6.58
CA GLY A 335 22.21 19.76 -7.00
C GLY A 335 22.67 18.37 -6.54
N GLY A 336 21.83 17.60 -5.84
CA GLY A 336 22.15 16.25 -5.37
C GLY A 336 21.78 15.13 -6.35
N PRO A 337 21.91 13.85 -5.93
CA PRO A 337 21.73 12.69 -6.81
C PRO A 337 20.27 12.20 -6.92
N LEU A 338 19.41 12.53 -5.96
CA LEU A 338 18.04 11.97 -5.88
C LEU A 338 17.08 12.64 -6.85
N VAL A 339 16.14 11.87 -7.40
CA VAL A 339 15.03 12.40 -8.20
C VAL A 339 14.02 13.09 -7.25
N PRO A 340 13.61 14.35 -7.50
CA PRO A 340 12.58 14.99 -6.67
C PRO A 340 11.28 14.19 -6.66
N VAL A 341 10.61 14.09 -5.51
CA VAL A 341 9.33 13.36 -5.38
C VAL A 341 8.27 13.92 -6.34
N GLY A 342 8.27 15.23 -6.56
CA GLY A 342 7.45 15.92 -7.58
C GLY A 342 7.55 15.34 -8.99
N HIS A 343 8.70 14.75 -9.37
CA HIS A 343 8.82 14.05 -10.65
C HIS A 343 7.91 12.82 -10.69
N PHE A 344 7.97 11.96 -9.66
CA PHE A 344 7.18 10.74 -9.58
C PHE A 344 5.68 11.02 -9.50
N ILE A 345 5.29 12.05 -8.73
CA ILE A 345 3.89 12.51 -8.65
C ILE A 345 3.35 12.80 -10.06
N ASN A 346 4.08 13.60 -10.85
CA ASN A 346 3.67 13.96 -12.20
C ASN A 346 3.66 12.75 -13.15
N ARG A 347 4.67 11.87 -13.04
CA ARG A 347 4.75 10.67 -13.88
C ARG A 347 3.59 9.71 -13.60
N PHE A 348 3.34 9.37 -12.34
CA PHE A 348 2.25 8.46 -11.97
C PHE A 348 0.87 9.02 -12.36
N LYS A 349 0.61 10.31 -12.10
CA LYS A 349 -0.63 10.99 -12.55
C LYS A 349 -0.82 10.91 -14.06
N SER A 350 0.28 10.99 -14.84
CA SER A 350 0.22 10.93 -16.31
C SER A 350 -0.01 9.52 -16.90
N LEU A 351 0.01 8.45 -16.08
CA LEU A 351 -0.21 7.08 -16.55
C LEU A 351 -1.66 6.79 -16.93
N LYS A 352 -2.60 7.63 -16.48
CA LYS A 352 -4.02 7.55 -16.83
C LYS A 352 -4.45 8.88 -17.45
N GLN A 353 -5.43 8.81 -18.36
CA GLN A 353 -6.03 10.03 -18.93
C GLN A 353 -6.68 10.90 -17.85
N ASP A 354 -7.23 10.23 -16.84
CA ASP A 354 -7.78 10.82 -15.64
C ASP A 354 -6.85 10.48 -14.45
N PRO A 355 -6.09 11.46 -13.94
CA PRO A 355 -5.23 11.27 -12.78
C PRO A 355 -5.98 10.90 -11.49
N GLY A 356 -7.29 11.15 -11.41
CA GLY A 356 -8.16 10.71 -10.32
C GLY A 356 -8.32 9.19 -10.22
N LYS A 357 -7.94 8.45 -11.27
CA LYS A 357 -7.87 6.98 -11.26
C LYS A 357 -6.56 6.42 -10.68
N VAL A 358 -5.61 7.28 -10.32
CA VAL A 358 -4.34 6.87 -9.73
C VAL A 358 -4.43 7.01 -8.22
N ILE A 359 -4.24 5.89 -7.53
CA ILE A 359 -4.22 5.76 -6.07
C ILE A 359 -2.79 5.35 -5.70
N VAL A 360 -2.21 6.03 -4.71
CA VAL A 360 -0.87 5.72 -4.24
C VAL A 360 -0.91 5.48 -2.74
N ALA A 361 -0.37 4.36 -2.31
CA ALA A 361 -0.22 4.02 -0.91
C ALA A 361 1.22 3.66 -0.58
N ALA A 362 1.62 3.90 0.66
CA ALA A 362 2.89 3.46 1.19
C ALA A 362 2.72 2.94 2.62
N ILE A 363 3.29 1.78 2.88
CA ILE A 363 3.48 1.21 4.21
C ILE A 363 4.97 1.40 4.52
N GLY A 364 5.30 2.36 5.39
CA GLY A 364 6.68 2.71 5.71
C GLY A 364 6.84 3.15 7.16
N GLY A 365 8.08 3.41 7.59
CA GLY A 365 8.34 3.84 8.97
C GLY A 365 8.00 5.31 9.21
N ASP A 366 7.41 5.58 10.37
CA ASP A 366 7.19 6.93 10.93
C ASP A 366 7.06 6.83 12.46
N SER A 367 6.91 7.96 13.16
CA SER A 367 6.59 7.99 14.59
C SER A 367 5.39 7.10 14.93
N ILE A 368 5.48 6.38 16.06
CA ILE A 368 4.36 5.63 16.63
C ILE A 368 3.40 6.52 17.45
N SER A 369 3.84 7.73 17.84
CA SER A 369 2.97 8.70 18.49
C SER A 369 1.92 9.23 17.51
N GLU A 370 0.72 9.49 18.03
CA GLU A 370 -0.36 10.17 17.30
C GLU A 370 -0.39 11.68 17.60
N ASP A 371 0.40 12.17 18.57
CA ASP A 371 0.48 13.59 18.88
C ASP A 371 1.37 14.32 17.84
N PRO A 372 0.85 15.33 17.13
CA PRO A 372 1.61 15.98 16.06
C PRO A 372 2.92 16.65 16.50
N ALA A 373 3.02 17.09 17.77
CA ALA A 373 4.24 17.71 18.27
C ALA A 373 5.30 16.65 18.58
N GLU A 374 4.89 15.50 19.14
CA GLU A 374 5.77 14.34 19.34
C GLU A 374 6.23 13.75 18.00
N VAL A 375 5.32 13.57 17.03
CA VAL A 375 5.68 13.12 15.67
C VAL A 375 6.76 14.01 15.05
N ALA A 376 6.61 15.33 15.16
CA ALA A 376 7.60 16.28 14.65
C ALA A 376 8.93 16.18 15.40
N ALA A 377 8.90 15.95 16.72
CA ALA A 377 10.10 15.78 17.53
C ALA A 377 10.85 14.48 17.19
N ASP A 378 10.13 13.37 17.03
CA ASP A 378 10.70 12.06 16.68
C ASP A 378 11.36 12.08 15.31
N ARG A 379 10.69 12.66 14.29
CA ARG A 379 11.27 12.86 12.96
C ARG A 379 12.53 13.73 13.00
N ALA A 380 12.52 14.80 13.80
CA ALA A 380 13.69 15.67 13.96
C ALA A 380 14.86 14.95 14.67
N ALA A 381 14.55 14.17 15.71
CA ALA A 381 15.54 13.38 16.45
C ALA A 381 16.15 12.29 15.55
N TYR A 382 15.33 11.57 14.79
CA TYR A 382 15.77 10.60 13.79
C TYR A 382 16.71 11.22 12.76
N ASN A 383 16.30 12.34 12.13
CA ASN A 383 17.14 13.01 11.13
C ASN A 383 18.47 13.51 11.72
N SER A 384 18.45 14.06 12.94
CA SER A 384 19.68 14.47 13.63
C SER A 384 20.58 13.28 13.98
N SER A 385 19.99 12.13 14.29
CA SER A 385 20.68 10.89 14.63
C SER A 385 21.39 10.30 13.40
N LYS A 386 20.66 10.19 12.27
CA LYS A 386 21.21 9.73 10.98
C LYS A 386 22.26 10.68 10.39
N ALA A 387 22.15 11.99 10.66
CA ALA A 387 23.09 12.99 10.17
C ALA A 387 24.38 13.15 11.01
N ASP A 388 24.49 12.51 12.19
CA ASP A 388 25.69 12.61 13.03
C ASP A 388 26.88 11.92 12.32
N PRO A 389 27.98 12.63 12.03
CA PRO A 389 29.13 12.07 11.33
C PRO A 389 29.93 11.11 12.22
N LYS A 390 29.40 9.90 12.48
CA LYS A 390 30.14 8.82 13.16
C LYS A 390 29.75 7.43 12.65
N VAL A 391 30.80 6.65 12.44
CA VAL A 391 31.00 5.22 12.06
C VAL A 391 29.87 4.21 12.31
N CYS A 392 28.85 4.48 13.14
CA CYS A 392 27.89 3.47 13.59
C CYS A 392 26.44 3.93 13.84
N PHE A 393 26.11 5.22 13.71
CA PHE A 393 24.73 5.72 13.98
C PHE A 393 23.81 5.71 12.76
N HIS A 394 24.32 5.30 11.60
CA HIS A 394 23.50 5.16 10.38
C HIS A 394 22.44 4.04 10.50
N GLN A 395 22.46 3.25 11.59
CA GLN A 395 21.47 2.21 11.90
C GLN A 395 20.33 2.70 12.80
N SER A 396 20.24 4.01 13.04
CA SER A 396 19.09 4.61 13.71
C SER A 396 17.80 4.35 12.94
N PHE A 397 16.67 4.25 13.63
CA PHE A 397 15.34 3.99 13.09
C PHE A 397 14.35 4.97 13.74
N ILE A 398 13.17 5.16 13.16
CA ILE A 398 12.14 6.04 13.73
C ILE A 398 11.11 5.27 14.56
N CYS A 399 10.89 3.99 14.25
CA CYS A 399 9.94 3.16 14.96
C CYS A 399 10.43 1.72 15.12
N LEU A 400 9.87 1.05 16.12
CA LEU A 400 10.10 -0.35 16.46
C LEU A 400 8.81 -0.92 17.07
N SER A 401 8.45 -2.11 16.64
CA SER A 401 7.42 -2.96 17.26
C SER A 401 7.89 -4.41 17.28
N ASP A 402 7.03 -5.30 17.77
CA ASP A 402 7.29 -6.73 17.71
C ASP A 402 7.30 -7.31 16.29
N ASN A 403 6.80 -6.56 15.31
CA ASN A 403 6.72 -6.98 13.91
C ASN A 403 7.81 -6.38 13.02
N GLY A 404 8.68 -5.52 13.57
CA GLY A 404 9.75 -4.91 12.79
C GLY A 404 10.19 -3.56 13.30
N LYS A 405 11.19 -2.99 12.62
CA LYS A 405 11.68 -1.63 12.85
C LYS A 405 11.89 -0.98 11.50
N ALA A 406 11.74 0.33 11.42
CA ALA A 406 11.87 1.03 10.16
C ALA A 406 12.49 2.41 10.29
N ASP A 407 13.19 2.80 9.23
CA ASP A 407 13.62 4.14 8.94
C ASP A 407 12.43 5.04 8.58
N PHE A 408 12.61 6.35 8.69
CA PHE A 408 11.55 7.29 8.35
C PHE A 408 11.36 7.36 6.82
N GLY A 409 10.23 6.85 6.33
CA GLY A 409 9.81 6.87 4.93
C GLY A 409 9.35 8.25 4.46
N SER A 410 10.17 9.27 4.66
CA SER A 410 9.83 10.68 4.46
C SER A 410 9.40 11.00 3.03
N ARG A 411 10.05 10.39 2.03
CA ARG A 411 9.75 10.62 0.62
C ARG A 411 8.49 9.88 0.21
N TYR A 412 8.21 8.70 0.77
CA TYR A 412 6.92 8.02 0.60
C TYR A 412 5.76 8.80 1.23
N LEU A 413 5.98 9.41 2.40
CA LEU A 413 5.01 10.31 3.02
C LEU A 413 4.72 11.52 2.11
N GLU A 414 5.75 12.23 1.62
CA GLU A 414 5.59 13.34 0.68
C GLU A 414 4.82 12.92 -0.59
N LEU A 415 5.17 11.75 -1.13
CA LEU A 415 4.52 11.20 -2.33
C LEU A 415 3.03 11.00 -2.08
N THR A 416 2.67 10.26 -1.03
CA THR A 416 1.27 9.90 -0.74
C THR A 416 0.43 11.12 -0.37
N GLU A 417 0.94 12.05 0.46
CA GLU A 417 0.23 13.29 0.80
C GLU A 417 -0.12 14.13 -0.46
N SER A 418 0.73 14.09 -1.48
CA SER A 418 0.54 14.80 -2.76
C SER A 418 -0.57 14.22 -3.66
N PHE A 419 -1.11 13.05 -3.30
CA PHE A 419 -2.30 12.45 -3.92
C PHE A 419 -3.59 12.77 -3.14
N GLY A 420 -3.51 13.49 -2.01
CA GLY A 420 -4.66 13.92 -1.23
C GLY A 420 -5.58 12.74 -0.87
N PRO A 421 -6.87 12.76 -1.23
CA PRO A 421 -7.80 11.66 -0.92
C PRO A 421 -7.48 10.34 -1.64
N ASN A 422 -6.64 10.37 -2.70
CA ASN A 422 -6.17 9.19 -3.41
C ASN A 422 -4.81 8.68 -2.86
N GLY A 423 -4.32 9.30 -1.80
CA GLY A 423 -3.04 9.02 -1.18
C GLY A 423 -3.20 8.43 0.22
N LYS A 424 -2.40 7.42 0.56
CA LYS A 424 -2.40 6.85 1.91
C LYS A 424 -1.01 6.43 2.38
N PHE A 425 -0.50 7.10 3.41
CA PHE A 425 0.63 6.61 4.20
C PHE A 425 0.11 5.83 5.42
N THR A 426 0.75 4.71 5.74
CA THR A 426 0.53 3.96 6.98
C THR A 426 1.87 3.56 7.58
N ASN A 427 1.89 3.44 8.91
CA ASN A 427 3.09 3.07 9.64
C ASN A 427 3.27 1.55 9.63
N ILE A 428 4.47 1.09 9.27
CA ILE A 428 4.84 -0.34 9.22
C ILE A 428 5.04 -0.95 10.62
N CYS A 429 5.43 -0.14 11.60
CA CYS A 429 5.73 -0.57 12.98
C CYS A 429 4.47 -0.69 13.86
N LYS A 430 3.35 -1.20 13.33
CA LYS A 430 2.16 -1.49 14.16
C LYS A 430 2.33 -2.84 14.87
N ASP A 431 1.75 -2.96 16.07
CA ASP A 431 1.85 -4.19 16.89
C ASP A 431 1.04 -5.34 16.30
N GLU A 432 0.06 -5.04 15.46
CA GLU A 432 -0.75 -6.02 14.73
C GLU A 432 -0.17 -6.36 13.34
N GLY A 433 1.04 -5.87 13.03
CA GLY A 433 1.72 -6.07 11.76
C GLY A 433 1.14 -5.21 10.63
N ILE A 434 1.15 -5.73 9.40
CA ILE A 434 0.72 -5.01 8.20
C ILE A 434 -0.81 -5.03 8.00
N ALA A 435 -1.56 -5.89 8.70
CA ALA A 435 -3.01 -6.01 8.51
C ALA A 435 -3.77 -4.67 8.65
N PRO A 436 -3.57 -3.86 9.70
CA PRO A 436 -4.26 -2.56 9.82
C PRO A 436 -3.87 -1.57 8.72
N SER A 437 -2.64 -1.68 8.19
CA SER A 437 -2.18 -0.88 7.06
C SER A 437 -2.94 -1.24 5.79
N LEU A 438 -3.13 -2.54 5.52
CA LEU A 438 -3.92 -3.00 4.38
C LEU A 438 -5.39 -2.60 4.49
N ASP A 439 -5.98 -2.67 5.69
CA ASP A 439 -7.34 -2.23 5.94
C ASP A 439 -7.52 -0.75 5.57
N ALA A 440 -6.58 0.10 5.99
CA ALA A 440 -6.62 1.53 5.71
C ALA A 440 -6.39 1.86 4.21
N ILE A 441 -5.60 1.04 3.51
CA ILE A 441 -5.43 1.13 2.04
C ILE A 441 -6.71 0.70 1.32
N ALA A 442 -7.34 -0.40 1.76
CA ALA A 442 -8.62 -0.85 1.23
C ALA A 442 -9.71 0.22 1.42
N GLU A 443 -9.78 0.84 2.61
CA GLU A 443 -10.67 1.98 2.85
C GLU A 443 -10.43 3.14 1.88
N THR A 444 -9.16 3.48 1.63
CA THR A 444 -8.81 4.54 0.65
C THR A 444 -9.30 4.19 -0.74
N ILE A 445 -9.08 2.95 -1.19
CA ILE A 445 -9.58 2.45 -2.49
C ILE A 445 -11.10 2.56 -2.52
N LEU A 446 -11.79 2.10 -1.48
CA LEU A 446 -13.25 2.16 -1.40
C LEU A 446 -13.74 3.60 -1.43
N THR A 447 -13.10 4.55 -0.74
CA THR A 447 -13.45 5.97 -0.80
C THR A 447 -13.33 6.53 -2.21
N VAL A 448 -12.27 6.19 -2.95
CA VAL A 448 -12.06 6.64 -4.33
C VAL A 448 -13.09 6.01 -5.28
N LEU A 449 -13.36 4.71 -5.12
CA LEU A 449 -14.37 4.01 -5.94
C LEU A 449 -15.81 4.49 -5.66
N ASN A 450 -16.07 5.06 -4.48
CA ASN A 450 -17.39 5.55 -4.05
C ASN A 450 -17.63 7.05 -4.33
N GLN A 451 -16.90 7.64 -5.27
CA GLN A 451 -17.13 9.03 -5.65
C GLN A 451 -18.43 9.20 -6.44
N ILE A 452 -19.18 10.24 -6.11
CA ILE A 452 -20.35 10.67 -6.88
C ILE A 452 -19.99 11.96 -7.61
N CYS A 453 -19.99 11.89 -8.94
CA CYS A 453 -19.88 13.05 -9.80
C CYS A 453 -21.11 13.94 -9.65
N LEU A 454 -20.90 15.19 -9.25
CA LEU A 454 -21.95 16.18 -9.18
C LEU A 454 -22.16 16.78 -10.58
N PRO A 455 -23.41 16.96 -11.01
CA PRO A 455 -23.67 17.36 -12.38
C PRO A 455 -23.40 18.83 -12.70
N LYS A 456 -23.07 19.65 -11.69
CA LYS A 456 -22.77 21.08 -11.81
C LYS A 456 -21.74 21.51 -10.77
N VAL A 457 -21.02 22.59 -11.07
CA VAL A 457 -20.16 23.29 -10.10
C VAL A 457 -21.01 23.75 -8.91
N ILE A 458 -20.52 23.51 -7.68
CA ILE A 458 -21.17 23.98 -6.46
C ILE A 458 -20.91 25.49 -6.33
N LEU A 459 -21.97 26.31 -6.29
CA LEU A 459 -21.86 27.76 -6.12
C LEU A 459 -21.39 28.17 -4.73
N ASP A 460 -21.86 27.44 -3.72
CA ASP A 460 -21.61 27.68 -2.31
C ASP A 460 -21.46 26.33 -1.59
N PRO A 461 -20.23 25.90 -1.25
CA PRO A 461 -19.96 24.67 -0.53
C PRO A 461 -20.72 24.55 0.78
N ASP A 462 -21.03 25.66 1.46
CA ASP A 462 -21.75 25.67 2.73
C ASP A 462 -23.24 25.32 2.56
N GLN A 463 -23.74 25.32 1.33
CA GLN A 463 -25.11 24.92 0.99
C GLN A 463 -25.21 23.48 0.46
N LEU A 464 -24.09 22.75 0.39
CA LEU A 464 -24.10 21.33 0.09
C LEU A 464 -24.55 20.55 1.34
N VAL A 465 -25.70 19.90 1.23
CA VAL A 465 -26.23 19.01 2.27
C VAL A 465 -26.22 17.60 1.72
N VAL A 466 -25.44 16.74 2.36
CA VAL A 466 -25.41 15.31 2.08
C VAL A 466 -26.10 14.59 3.24
N LYS A 467 -27.23 13.97 2.94
CA LYS A 467 -28.04 13.22 3.90
C LYS A 467 -27.96 11.73 3.56
N ARG A 468 -27.67 10.91 4.55
CA ARG A 468 -27.64 9.45 4.45
C ARG A 468 -28.73 8.85 5.33
N VAL A 469 -29.40 7.82 4.83
CA VAL A 469 -30.30 6.96 5.60
C VAL A 469 -29.74 5.54 5.56
N ARG A 470 -29.23 5.05 6.69
CA ARG A 470 -28.66 3.71 6.86
C ARG A 470 -29.45 2.95 7.92
N ALA A 471 -29.99 1.79 7.56
CA ALA A 471 -30.81 0.97 8.45
C ALA A 471 -31.97 1.75 9.13
N GLY A 472 -32.57 2.72 8.41
CA GLY A 472 -33.63 3.59 8.92
C GLY A 472 -33.18 4.75 9.80
N VAL A 473 -31.88 4.88 10.09
CA VAL A 473 -31.28 6.01 10.80
C VAL A 473 -30.87 7.07 9.79
N GLU A 474 -31.40 8.27 9.95
CA GLU A 474 -31.04 9.44 9.16
C GLU A 474 -29.85 10.18 9.78
N THR A 475 -28.87 10.55 8.96
CA THR A 475 -27.68 11.30 9.37
C THR A 475 -27.34 12.33 8.30
N ILE A 476 -27.16 13.58 8.72
CA ILE A 476 -26.57 14.62 7.86
C ILE A 476 -25.06 14.46 7.99
N LEU A 477 -24.41 14.18 6.86
CA LEU A 477 -22.97 13.99 6.83
C LEU A 477 -22.26 15.34 6.98
N THR A 478 -21.08 15.32 7.59
CA THR A 478 -20.25 16.52 7.79
C THR A 478 -19.09 16.54 6.80
N ILE A 479 -18.57 17.73 6.50
CA ILE A 479 -17.33 17.82 5.72
C ILE A 479 -16.18 17.35 6.60
N GLY A 480 -15.40 16.38 6.11
CA GLY A 480 -14.25 15.84 6.86
C GLY A 480 -13.87 14.44 6.41
N ASP A 481 -13.14 13.77 7.30
CA ASP A 481 -12.63 12.41 7.10
C ASP A 481 -13.26 11.44 8.10
N GLY A 482 -13.39 10.16 7.71
CA GLY A 482 -13.91 9.09 8.57
C GLY A 482 -15.44 8.92 8.51
N PRO A 483 -16.04 8.18 9.46
CA PRO A 483 -17.44 7.79 9.41
C PRO A 483 -18.40 8.98 9.44
N ASN A 484 -19.48 8.89 8.66
CA ASN A 484 -20.51 9.92 8.54
C ASN A 484 -19.98 11.29 8.06
N SER A 485 -18.91 11.26 7.28
CA SER A 485 -18.35 12.44 6.64
C SER A 485 -18.34 12.33 5.12
N TYR A 486 -18.08 13.44 4.44
CA TYR A 486 -17.79 13.49 3.01
C TYR A 486 -16.75 14.57 2.71
N ARG A 487 -16.06 14.41 1.59
CA ARG A 487 -15.13 15.41 1.05
C ARG A 487 -15.69 15.94 -0.26
N ILE A 488 -15.57 17.25 -0.44
CA ILE A 488 -15.84 17.91 -1.72
C ILE A 488 -14.55 17.84 -2.54
N ILE A 489 -14.65 17.32 -3.74
CA ILE A 489 -13.59 17.38 -4.74
C ILE A 489 -14.01 18.47 -5.72
N PRO A 490 -13.45 19.69 -5.66
CA PRO A 490 -13.93 20.83 -6.44
C PRO A 490 -13.83 20.62 -7.95
N THR A 491 -12.81 19.87 -8.37
CA THR A 491 -12.58 19.41 -9.73
C THR A 491 -12.12 17.97 -9.65
N ALA A 492 -13.02 17.03 -9.93
CA ALA A 492 -12.68 15.63 -10.06
C ALA A 492 -12.40 15.35 -11.54
N GLU A 493 -11.14 15.06 -11.89
CA GLU A 493 -10.76 14.73 -13.27
C GLU A 493 -11.54 13.51 -13.79
N ALA A 494 -11.92 12.61 -12.88
CA ALA A 494 -12.76 11.44 -13.12
C ALA A 494 -14.21 11.77 -13.46
N CYS A 495 -14.65 12.98 -13.14
CA CYS A 495 -15.98 13.47 -13.41
C CYS A 495 -15.88 14.52 -14.51
N SER A 496 -16.04 14.14 -15.78
CA SER A 496 -16.03 15.10 -16.88
C SER A 496 -17.31 15.03 -17.70
N LEU A 497 -17.81 16.19 -18.09
CA LEU A 497 -18.91 16.34 -19.04
C LEU A 497 -18.50 17.36 -20.10
N ASP A 498 -18.59 16.97 -21.36
CA ASP A 498 -18.24 17.82 -22.52
C ASP A 498 -16.81 18.45 -22.44
N GLY A 499 -15.87 17.74 -21.80
CA GLY A 499 -14.47 18.16 -21.67
C GLY A 499 -14.18 19.07 -20.47
N GLN A 500 -15.19 19.39 -19.64
CA GLN A 500 -15.01 20.15 -18.41
C GLN A 500 -15.02 19.19 -17.20
N ALA A 501 -14.02 19.30 -16.33
CA ALA A 501 -14.02 18.61 -15.04
C ALA A 501 -15.11 19.19 -14.13
N LEU A 502 -15.90 18.31 -13.55
CA LEU A 502 -17.00 18.58 -12.64
C LEU A 502 -16.57 18.28 -11.20
N PRO A 503 -17.22 18.88 -10.19
CA PRO A 503 -16.97 18.48 -8.82
C PRO A 503 -17.50 17.08 -8.54
N ALA A 504 -16.95 16.45 -7.52
CA ALA A 504 -17.46 15.20 -6.95
C ALA A 504 -17.59 15.31 -5.45
N ILE A 505 -18.34 14.37 -4.86
CA ILE A 505 -18.25 14.08 -3.44
C ILE A 505 -17.68 12.69 -3.23
N ALA A 506 -16.76 12.55 -2.29
CA ALA A 506 -16.24 11.29 -1.81
C ALA A 506 -16.76 11.05 -0.40
N PHE A 507 -17.32 9.88 -0.10
CA PHE A 507 -17.77 9.58 1.26
C PHE A 507 -16.60 9.13 2.13
N GLY A 508 -16.55 9.63 3.36
CA GLY A 508 -15.55 9.21 4.34
C GLY A 508 -15.72 7.75 4.75
N ASP A 509 -16.95 7.23 4.73
CA ASP A 509 -17.24 5.79 4.76
C ASP A 509 -18.14 5.39 3.58
N PRO A 510 -17.85 4.27 2.89
CA PRO A 510 -18.60 3.80 1.73
C PRO A 510 -20.12 3.69 1.96
N PRO A 511 -20.94 4.16 1.00
CA PRO A 511 -22.36 3.84 1.00
C PRO A 511 -22.58 2.32 0.92
N SER A 512 -23.33 1.77 1.87
CA SER A 512 -23.68 0.35 1.90
C SER A 512 -24.99 0.08 1.15
N PRO A 513 -25.18 -1.14 0.62
CA PRO A 513 -26.44 -1.50 0.00
C PRO A 513 -27.65 -1.40 0.94
N GLY A 514 -28.74 -0.84 0.44
CA GLY A 514 -29.95 -0.50 1.19
C GLY A 514 -29.97 0.93 1.73
N GLU A 515 -28.88 1.69 1.56
CA GLU A 515 -28.84 3.10 1.92
C GLU A 515 -29.58 4.00 0.92
N GLU A 516 -30.13 5.10 1.44
CA GLU A 516 -30.63 6.21 0.65
C GLU A 516 -29.76 7.44 0.91
N ILE A 517 -29.18 8.02 -0.14
CA ILE A 517 -28.36 9.22 -0.06
C ILE A 517 -29.05 10.33 -0.81
N THR A 518 -29.32 11.44 -0.13
CA THR A 518 -29.85 12.65 -0.73
C THR A 518 -28.79 13.73 -0.73
N ILE A 519 -28.48 14.28 -1.89
CA ILE A 519 -27.51 15.36 -2.07
C ILE A 519 -28.27 16.59 -2.56
N THR A 520 -28.20 17.67 -1.78
CA THR A 520 -28.84 18.95 -2.07
C THR A 520 -27.77 20.02 -2.18
N TYR A 521 -27.75 20.78 -3.28
CA TYR A 521 -26.80 21.88 -3.46
C TYR A 521 -27.30 22.91 -4.48
N GLN A 522 -26.73 24.12 -4.44
CA GLN A 522 -26.92 25.10 -5.50
C GLN A 522 -25.85 24.93 -6.57
N GLY A 523 -26.23 24.30 -7.69
CA GLY A 523 -25.39 24.21 -8.87
C GLY A 523 -25.40 25.49 -9.70
N ASP A 524 -24.29 25.82 -10.35
CA ASP A 524 -24.20 26.97 -11.25
C ASP A 524 -25.30 26.91 -12.34
N PRO A 525 -26.18 27.92 -12.45
CA PRO A 525 -27.20 27.97 -13.49
C PRO A 525 -26.61 28.11 -14.91
N PHE A 526 -25.35 28.56 -15.05
CA PHE A 526 -24.69 28.80 -16.33
C PHE A 526 -23.46 27.89 -16.48
N PRO A 527 -23.57 26.71 -17.13
CA PRO A 527 -22.37 25.99 -17.54
C PRO A 527 -21.58 26.88 -18.51
N GLN A 528 -20.30 27.14 -18.21
CA GLN A 528 -19.42 27.96 -19.08
C GLN A 528 -19.05 27.22 -20.35
#